data_AF-A0A8X7BMT2-F1
#
_entry.id   AF-A0A8X7BMT2-F1
#
_cell.length_a   1.000
_cell.length_b   1.000
_cell.length_c   1.000
_cell.angle_alpha   90.00
_cell.angle_beta   90.00
_cell.angle_gamma   90.00
#
_symmetry.space_group_name_H-M   'P 1'
#
loop_
_entity.id
_entity.type
_entity.pdbx_description
1 polymer ?
#
loop_
_entity_poly.entity_id
_entity_poly.type
_entity_poly.pdbx_seq_one_letter_code
_entity_poly.pdbx_strand_id
1 'polypeptide(L)'
;MGCIANLLHLEDRSCASLFRYYTLHIIPPLPNGNCPRFYPVIILYTVFRLEPLIVLGVLFFLLCIMSCKMLIRHVALGSKLTIENEVFCKKSIESYFVKYREILDTLYSIEEELSFPVFVMQITDLVGLYAFLVRFASYDPNYTLSYTGAATFMALRAILSFFCVCSAAAAVHDADEKAKRCNEEMWQRTLSAGFTLKQKKLQFCSF
;
A
#
# COMPACT_ATOMS: atom_id res chain seq x y z
N MET A 1 -24.05 3.76 -32.26
CA MET A 1 -24.57 3.51 -30.88
C MET A 1 -25.34 2.18 -30.77
N GLY A 2 -25.00 1.12 -31.54
CA GLY A 2 -25.76 -0.14 -31.56
C GLY A 2 -25.06 -1.37 -30.94
N CYS A 3 -23.77 -1.29 -30.63
CA CYS A 3 -23.00 -2.48 -30.20
C CYS A 3 -22.95 -2.70 -28.68
N ILE A 4 -23.24 -1.68 -27.85
CA ILE A 4 -23.21 -1.82 -26.39
C ILE A 4 -24.55 -2.38 -25.86
N ALA A 5 -25.67 -2.09 -26.54
CA ALA A 5 -27.00 -2.54 -26.12
C ALA A 5 -27.20 -4.07 -26.30
N ASN A 6 -26.59 -4.67 -27.31
CA ASN A 6 -26.70 -6.11 -27.56
C ASN A 6 -25.78 -6.99 -26.69
N LEU A 7 -24.79 -6.40 -26.01
CA LEU A 7 -23.92 -7.14 -25.08
C LEU A 7 -24.56 -7.34 -23.68
N LEU A 8 -25.69 -6.67 -23.41
CA LEU A 8 -26.33 -6.58 -22.10
C LEU A 8 -27.74 -7.19 -22.07
N HIS A 9 -28.06 -8.10 -22.99
CA HIS A 9 -29.27 -8.90 -22.91
C HIS A 9 -29.08 -10.03 -21.86
N LEU A 10 -28.93 -9.65 -20.58
CA LEU A 10 -29.03 -10.59 -19.47
C LEU A 10 -30.51 -10.84 -19.18
N GLU A 11 -30.93 -12.10 -19.17
CA GLU A 11 -32.25 -12.50 -18.65
C GLU A 11 -32.48 -11.97 -17.23
N ASP A 12 -33.75 -11.65 -16.91
CA ASP A 12 -34.16 -11.06 -15.63
C ASP A 12 -33.65 -11.84 -14.39
N ARG A 13 -33.50 -13.16 -14.51
CA ARG A 13 -32.89 -14.01 -13.47
C ARG A 13 -31.46 -13.62 -13.16
N SER A 14 -30.66 -13.35 -14.18
CA SER A 14 -29.23 -13.03 -14.04
C SER A 14 -29.03 -11.64 -13.45
N CYS A 15 -29.93 -10.71 -13.75
CA CYS A 15 -29.93 -9.38 -13.13
C CYS A 15 -30.37 -9.41 -11.65
N ALA A 16 -31.40 -10.18 -11.28
CA ALA A 16 -31.79 -10.34 -9.88
C ALA A 16 -30.66 -10.97 -9.04
N SER A 17 -29.90 -11.90 -9.62
CA SER A 17 -28.70 -12.50 -9.04
C SER A 17 -27.57 -11.48 -8.81
N LEU A 18 -27.27 -10.67 -9.84
CA LEU A 18 -26.29 -9.58 -9.79
C LEU A 18 -26.66 -8.55 -8.72
N PHE A 19 -27.93 -8.14 -8.68
CA PHE A 19 -28.43 -7.21 -7.68
C PHE A 19 -28.22 -7.76 -6.28
N ARG A 20 -28.61 -9.03 -6.03
CA ARG A 20 -28.38 -9.70 -4.74
C ARG A 20 -26.91 -9.81 -4.36
N TYR A 21 -26.01 -9.98 -5.34
CA TYR A 21 -24.57 -10.01 -5.11
C TYR A 21 -24.07 -8.65 -4.62
N TYR A 22 -24.39 -7.57 -5.33
CA TYR A 22 -23.96 -6.22 -4.98
C TYR A 22 -24.65 -5.66 -3.73
N THR A 23 -25.87 -6.08 -3.43
CA THR A 23 -26.59 -5.67 -2.21
C THR A 23 -26.36 -6.59 -1.03
N LEU A 24 -25.53 -7.64 -1.17
CA LEU A 24 -25.29 -8.64 -0.11
C LEU A 24 -26.60 -9.21 0.49
N HIS A 25 -27.65 -9.34 -0.32
CA HIS A 25 -29.01 -9.73 0.12
C HIS A 25 -29.71 -8.80 1.12
N ILE A 26 -29.15 -7.62 1.43
CA ILE A 26 -29.73 -6.65 2.37
C ILE A 26 -30.99 -6.00 1.80
N ILE A 27 -31.03 -5.83 0.47
CA ILE A 27 -32.13 -5.20 -0.24
C ILE A 27 -32.84 -6.26 -1.09
N PRO A 28 -34.15 -6.49 -0.89
CA PRO A 28 -34.89 -7.46 -1.70
C PRO A 28 -34.92 -7.03 -3.17
N PRO A 29 -34.89 -7.99 -4.11
CA PRO A 29 -34.98 -7.67 -5.54
C PRO A 29 -36.34 -7.02 -5.83
N LEU A 30 -36.34 -5.95 -6.65
CA LEU A 30 -37.58 -5.26 -7.01
C LEU A 30 -38.51 -6.19 -7.80
N PRO A 31 -39.82 -6.18 -7.53
CA PRO A 31 -40.75 -7.17 -8.05
C PRO A 31 -41.06 -7.08 -9.57
N ASN A 32 -40.59 -6.04 -10.29
CA ASN A 32 -41.14 -5.69 -11.61
C ASN A 32 -40.12 -5.50 -12.76
N GLY A 33 -39.14 -6.38 -12.95
CA GLY A 33 -38.41 -6.52 -14.23
C GLY A 33 -37.65 -5.28 -14.78
N ASN A 34 -37.51 -4.19 -14.02
CA ASN A 34 -36.85 -2.95 -14.46
C ASN A 34 -35.32 -3.01 -14.31
N CYS A 35 -34.75 -4.19 -14.59
CA CYS A 35 -33.33 -4.48 -14.53
C CYS A 35 -32.42 -3.57 -15.39
N PRO A 36 -32.81 -3.17 -16.61
CA PRO A 36 -31.95 -2.32 -17.46
C PRO A 36 -31.70 -0.93 -16.87
N ARG A 37 -32.57 -0.42 -15.99
CA ARG A 37 -32.47 0.95 -15.43
C ARG A 37 -31.54 1.04 -14.22
N PHE A 38 -31.40 -0.04 -13.45
CA PHE A 38 -30.51 -0.08 -12.29
C PHE A 38 -29.09 -0.52 -12.64
N TYR A 39 -28.90 -1.21 -13.77
CA TYR A 39 -27.58 -1.63 -14.24
C TYR A 39 -26.57 -0.49 -14.41
N PRO A 40 -26.90 0.64 -15.06
CA PRO A 40 -25.99 1.77 -15.14
C PRO A 40 -25.71 2.40 -13.77
N VAL A 41 -26.65 2.34 -12.82
CA VAL A 41 -26.45 2.83 -11.44
C VAL A 41 -25.51 1.91 -10.66
N ILE A 42 -25.65 0.60 -10.80
CA ILE A 42 -24.74 -0.38 -10.17
C ILE A 42 -23.37 -0.30 -10.81
N ILE A 43 -23.27 -0.22 -12.15
CA ILE A 43 -21.99 -0.03 -12.85
C ILE A 43 -21.37 1.29 -12.44
N LEU A 44 -22.10 2.41 -12.43
CA LEU A 44 -21.58 3.69 -11.93
C LEU A 44 -21.08 3.53 -10.49
N TYR A 45 -21.90 2.97 -9.61
CA TYR A 45 -21.54 2.79 -8.21
C TYR A 45 -20.30 1.91 -8.04
N THR A 46 -20.17 0.85 -8.83
CA THR A 46 -19.04 -0.07 -8.81
C THR A 46 -17.79 0.62 -9.36
N VAL A 47 -17.90 1.34 -10.48
CA VAL A 47 -16.80 2.08 -11.11
C VAL A 47 -16.35 3.23 -10.21
N PHE A 48 -17.25 4.09 -9.75
CA PHE A 48 -16.95 5.22 -8.87
C PHE A 48 -16.44 4.80 -7.49
N ARG A 49 -16.72 3.57 -7.03
CA ARG A 49 -16.24 3.06 -5.74
C ARG A 49 -14.94 2.26 -5.85
N LEU A 50 -14.75 1.45 -6.91
CA LEU A 50 -13.57 0.60 -7.07
C LEU A 50 -12.39 1.30 -7.75
N GLU A 51 -12.61 2.15 -8.77
CA GLU A 51 -11.54 2.87 -9.46
C GLU A 51 -10.65 3.69 -8.50
N PRO A 52 -11.21 4.57 -7.63
CA PRO A 52 -10.37 5.39 -6.75
C PRO A 52 -9.60 4.55 -5.73
N LEU A 53 -10.17 3.45 -5.22
CA LEU A 53 -9.48 2.55 -4.29
C LEU A 53 -8.28 1.84 -4.94
N ILE A 54 -8.41 1.43 -6.21
CA ILE A 54 -7.30 0.83 -6.97
C ILE A 54 -6.18 1.84 -7.17
N VAL A 55 -6.54 3.05 -7.62
CA VAL A 55 -5.58 4.12 -7.88
C VAL A 55 -4.84 4.46 -6.59
N LEU A 56 -5.54 4.55 -5.45
CA LEU A 56 -4.93 4.77 -4.14
C LEU A 56 -4.00 3.63 -3.72
N GLY A 57 -4.39 2.37 -3.92
CA GLY A 57 -3.53 1.22 -3.62
C GLY A 57 -2.25 1.19 -4.45
N VAL A 58 -2.35 1.50 -5.75
CA VAL A 58 -1.18 1.60 -6.64
C VAL A 58 -0.29 2.78 -6.24
N LEU A 59 -0.89 3.93 -5.92
CA LEU A 59 -0.16 5.10 -5.47
C LEU A 59 0.60 4.81 -4.16
N PHE A 60 -0.06 4.19 -3.18
CA PHE A 60 0.55 3.76 -1.93
C PHE A 60 1.75 2.84 -2.17
N PHE A 61 1.58 1.82 -3.01
CA PHE A 61 2.65 0.89 -3.36
C PHE A 61 3.86 1.59 -3.99
N LEU A 62 3.62 2.49 -4.95
CA LEU A 62 4.68 3.27 -5.59
C LEU A 62 5.41 4.18 -4.60
N LEU A 63 4.67 4.87 -3.73
CA LEU A 63 5.22 5.73 -2.69
C LEU A 63 6.09 4.95 -1.71
N CYS A 64 5.63 3.80 -1.22
CA CYS A 64 6.42 2.93 -0.36
C CYS A 64 7.72 2.44 -1.04
N ILE A 65 7.67 2.04 -2.31
CA ILE A 65 8.87 1.64 -3.06
C ILE A 65 9.84 2.81 -3.20
N MET A 66 9.34 4.00 -3.52
CA MET A 66 10.17 5.19 -3.67
C MET A 66 10.85 5.55 -2.35
N SER A 67 10.12 5.53 -1.23
CA SER A 67 10.66 5.79 0.10
C SER A 67 11.68 4.73 0.52
N CYS A 68 11.42 3.44 0.25
CA CYS A 68 12.37 2.36 0.48
C CYS A 68 13.68 2.59 -0.30
N LYS A 69 13.61 2.97 -1.59
CA LYS A 69 14.79 3.31 -2.39
C LYS A 69 15.55 4.51 -1.83
N MET A 70 14.84 5.53 -1.35
CA MET A 70 15.47 6.70 -0.72
C MET A 70 16.21 6.31 0.56
N LEU A 71 15.60 5.49 1.42
CA LEU A 71 16.24 4.94 2.63
C LEU A 71 17.48 4.11 2.31
N ILE A 72 17.41 3.19 1.34
CA ILE A 72 18.56 2.38 0.93
C ILE A 72 19.71 3.26 0.41
N ARG A 73 19.38 4.27 -0.41
CA ARG A 73 20.39 5.22 -0.91
C ARG A 73 20.99 6.05 0.22
N HIS A 74 20.18 6.41 1.21
CA HIS A 74 20.61 7.12 2.39
C HIS A 74 21.61 6.29 3.22
N VAL A 75 21.29 5.03 3.49
CA VAL A 75 22.20 4.07 4.12
C VAL A 75 23.52 3.94 3.35
N ALA A 76 23.46 3.83 2.02
CA ALA A 76 24.65 3.71 1.20
C ALA A 76 25.54 4.98 1.21
N LEU A 77 24.95 6.16 1.43
CA LEU A 77 25.71 7.40 1.65
C LEU A 77 26.35 7.40 3.04
N GLY A 78 25.60 6.98 4.06
CA GLY A 78 26.08 6.89 5.45
C GLY A 78 27.26 5.93 5.58
N SER A 79 27.20 4.76 4.95
CA SER A 79 28.30 3.80 4.96
C SER A 79 29.56 4.33 4.29
N LYS A 80 29.46 5.06 3.16
CA LYS A 80 30.60 5.71 2.52
C LYS A 80 31.23 6.79 3.40
N LEU A 81 30.41 7.65 3.99
CA LEU A 81 30.86 8.68 4.94
C LEU A 81 31.61 8.07 6.13
N THR A 82 31.19 6.89 6.56
CA THR A 82 31.75 6.14 7.69
C THR A 82 33.10 5.47 7.38
N ILE A 83 33.35 5.13 6.11
CA ILE A 83 34.57 4.45 5.65
C ILE A 83 35.65 5.45 5.23
N GLU A 84 35.29 6.54 4.54
CA GLU A 84 36.26 7.44 3.91
C GLU A 84 36.75 8.59 4.81
N ASN A 85 36.01 8.96 5.86
CA ASN A 85 36.34 10.13 6.68
C ASN A 85 36.61 9.78 8.15
N GLU A 86 37.89 9.63 8.54
CA GLU A 86 38.28 9.61 9.96
C GLU A 86 38.01 10.96 10.67
N VAL A 87 37.88 12.05 9.92
CA VAL A 87 37.52 13.38 10.42
C VAL A 87 36.19 13.79 9.82
N PHE A 88 35.11 13.51 10.54
CA PHE A 88 33.79 13.94 10.14
C PHE A 88 33.67 15.47 10.12
N CYS A 89 33.43 16.04 8.93
CA CYS A 89 33.01 17.44 8.85
C CYS A 89 31.61 17.57 9.46
N LYS A 90 31.50 18.31 10.58
CA LYS A 90 30.24 18.54 11.30
C LYS A 90 29.07 18.92 10.38
N LYS A 91 29.33 19.80 9.40
CA LYS A 91 28.33 20.27 8.43
C LYS A 91 27.81 19.15 7.51
N SER A 92 28.66 18.18 7.16
CA SER A 92 28.27 17.03 6.31
C SER A 92 27.36 16.06 7.07
N ILE A 93 27.69 15.79 8.34
CA ILE A 93 26.85 14.97 9.22
C ILE A 93 25.49 15.63 9.47
N GLU A 94 25.47 16.93 9.79
CA GLU A 94 24.22 17.65 10.02
C GLU A 94 23.33 17.60 8.77
N SER A 95 23.90 17.83 7.58
CA SER A 95 23.18 17.71 6.31
C SER A 95 22.62 16.30 6.07
N TYR A 96 23.38 15.26 6.46
CA TYR A 96 22.94 13.88 6.38
C TYR A 96 21.73 13.62 7.30
N PHE A 97 21.81 14.00 8.58
CA PHE A 97 20.70 13.77 9.52
C PHE A 97 19.43 14.56 9.18
N VAL A 98 19.59 15.78 8.65
CA VAL A 98 18.45 16.56 8.14
C VAL A 98 17.74 15.79 7.02
N LYS A 99 18.48 15.26 6.04
CA LYS A 99 17.90 14.45 4.97
C LYS A 99 17.22 13.17 5.46
N TYR A 100 17.80 12.51 6.48
CA TYR A 100 17.14 11.34 7.08
C TYR A 100 15.77 11.72 7.65
N ARG A 101 15.72 12.83 8.40
CA ARG A 101 14.48 13.33 9.01
C ARG A 101 13.45 13.70 7.95
N GLU A 102 13.84 14.38 6.88
CA GLU A 102 12.95 14.72 5.77
C GLU A 102 12.32 13.46 5.13
N ILE A 103 13.12 12.39 4.96
CA ILE A 103 12.62 11.10 4.45
C ILE A 103 11.61 10.49 5.42
N LEU A 104 11.90 10.50 6.72
CA LEU A 104 10.99 9.98 7.74
C LEU A 104 9.69 10.79 7.85
N ASP A 105 9.77 12.11 7.86
CA ASP A 105 8.60 12.99 7.92
C ASP A 105 7.67 12.73 6.71
N THR A 106 8.26 12.52 5.53
CA THR A 106 7.51 12.14 4.33
C THR A 106 6.85 10.77 4.48
N LEU A 107 7.56 9.78 5.03
CA LEU A 107 7.02 8.45 5.29
C LEU A 107 5.86 8.46 6.29
N TYR A 108 5.98 9.23 7.38
CA TYR A 108 4.93 9.37 8.37
C TYR A 108 3.69 10.07 7.79
N SER A 109 3.88 11.12 6.99
CA SER A 109 2.77 11.78 6.30
C SER A 109 2.04 10.84 5.34
N ILE A 110 2.78 10.02 4.59
CA ILE A 110 2.19 8.99 3.71
C ILE A 110 1.40 7.96 4.52
N GLU A 111 1.96 7.48 5.65
CA GLU A 111 1.28 6.53 6.52
C GLU A 111 -0.01 7.13 7.12
N GLU A 112 0.04 8.37 7.60
CA GLU A 112 -1.11 9.07 8.17
C GLU A 112 -2.23 9.26 7.15
N GLU A 113 -1.90 9.72 5.94
CA GLU A 113 -2.90 10.01 4.91
C GLU A 113 -3.47 8.75 4.23
N LEU A 114 -2.65 7.71 4.05
CA LEU A 114 -3.03 6.54 3.25
C LEU A 114 -3.36 5.28 4.06
N SER A 115 -3.04 5.22 5.36
CA SER A 115 -3.36 4.06 6.21
C SER A 115 -4.84 3.72 6.22
N PHE A 116 -5.71 4.72 6.39
CA PHE A 116 -7.16 4.51 6.42
C PHE A 116 -7.73 4.07 5.05
N PRO A 117 -7.42 4.75 3.92
CA PRO A 117 -7.82 4.27 2.60
C PRO A 117 -7.34 2.84 2.28
N VAL A 118 -6.10 2.51 2.62
CA VAL A 118 -5.54 1.17 2.44
C VAL A 118 -6.29 0.16 3.32
N PHE A 119 -6.59 0.50 4.56
CA PHE A 119 -7.40 -0.35 5.45
C PHE A 119 -8.80 -0.61 4.88
N VAL A 120 -9.50 0.42 4.42
CA VAL A 120 -10.83 0.28 3.79
C VAL A 120 -10.77 -0.58 2.54
N MET A 121 -9.72 -0.44 1.72
CA MET A 121 -9.48 -1.28 0.55
C MET A 121 -9.34 -2.76 0.95
N GLN A 122 -8.50 -3.06 1.95
CA GLN A 122 -8.27 -4.44 2.41
C GLN A 122 -9.52 -5.07 3.03
N ILE A 123 -10.29 -4.32 3.83
CA ILE A 123 -11.56 -4.81 4.37
C ILE A 123 -12.57 -5.10 3.26
N THR A 124 -12.61 -4.25 2.23
CA THR A 124 -13.50 -4.45 1.07
C THR A 124 -13.12 -5.71 0.30
N ASP A 125 -11.83 -5.91 0.05
CA ASP A 125 -11.29 -7.11 -0.60
C ASP A 125 -11.60 -8.38 0.23
N LEU A 126 -11.46 -8.32 1.56
CA LEU A 126 -11.77 -9.43 2.47
C LEU A 126 -13.27 -9.78 2.51
N VAL A 127 -14.14 -8.77 2.60
CA VAL A 127 -15.60 -8.98 2.57
C VAL A 127 -16.03 -9.57 1.23
N GLY A 128 -15.44 -9.10 0.12
CA GLY A 128 -15.69 -9.65 -1.21
C GLY A 128 -15.28 -11.12 -1.32
N LEU A 129 -14.10 -11.48 -0.79
CA LEU A 129 -13.62 -12.86 -0.74
C LEU A 129 -14.51 -13.75 0.13
N TYR A 130 -14.92 -13.27 1.31
CA TYR A 130 -15.82 -14.00 2.20
C TYR A 130 -17.19 -14.27 1.55
N ALA A 131 -17.80 -13.24 0.95
CA ALA A 131 -19.06 -13.37 0.23
C ALA A 131 -18.97 -14.38 -0.92
N PHE A 132 -17.82 -14.44 -1.59
CA PHE A 132 -17.55 -15.46 -2.59
C PHE A 132 -17.49 -16.87 -1.98
N LEU A 133 -16.71 -17.08 -0.91
CA LEU A 133 -16.57 -18.39 -0.27
C LEU A 133 -17.90 -18.95 0.21
N VAL A 134 -18.75 -18.11 0.82
CA VAL A 134 -20.10 -18.51 1.26
C VAL A 134 -20.97 -18.95 0.09
N ARG A 135 -20.90 -18.25 -1.05
CA ARG A 135 -21.66 -18.64 -2.25
C ARG A 135 -21.08 -19.86 -2.96
N PHE A 136 -19.76 -20.04 -2.95
CA PHE A 136 -19.12 -21.23 -3.51
C PHE A 136 -19.49 -22.49 -2.73
N ALA A 137 -19.59 -22.40 -1.40
CA ALA A 137 -20.03 -23.50 -0.54
C ALA A 137 -21.52 -23.86 -0.73
N SER A 138 -22.34 -22.90 -1.19
CA SER A 138 -23.76 -23.10 -1.52
C SER A 138 -23.87 -23.69 -2.93
N TYR A 139 -23.62 -24.99 -3.05
CA TYR A 139 -23.40 -25.76 -4.28
C TYR A 139 -24.62 -25.75 -5.25
N ASP A 140 -24.82 -24.67 -6.00
CA ASP A 140 -25.75 -24.63 -7.15
C ASP A 140 -24.93 -24.78 -8.47
N PRO A 141 -25.02 -25.93 -9.17
CA PRO A 141 -24.20 -26.25 -10.33
C PRO A 141 -24.45 -25.33 -11.54
N ASN A 142 -25.59 -24.65 -11.62
CA ASN A 142 -25.89 -23.71 -12.71
C ASN A 142 -25.33 -22.30 -12.46
N TYR A 143 -25.04 -21.95 -11.21
CA TYR A 143 -24.47 -20.65 -10.83
C TYR A 143 -22.94 -20.63 -10.88
N THR A 144 -22.31 -21.81 -10.73
CA THR A 144 -20.87 -21.94 -10.53
C THR A 144 -20.06 -21.63 -11.79
N LEU A 145 -20.54 -22.00 -12.99
CA LEU A 145 -19.76 -21.87 -14.22
C LEU A 145 -19.69 -20.42 -14.77
N SER A 146 -20.73 -19.61 -14.53
CA SER A 146 -20.81 -18.25 -15.10
C SER A 146 -20.09 -17.20 -14.23
N TYR A 147 -19.97 -17.45 -12.92
CA TYR A 147 -19.32 -16.53 -11.97
C TYR A 147 -17.95 -16.97 -11.48
N THR A 148 -17.49 -18.20 -11.79
CA THR A 148 -16.17 -18.70 -11.38
C THR A 148 -15.04 -17.83 -11.90
N GLY A 149 -15.10 -17.37 -13.16
CA GLY A 149 -14.07 -16.50 -13.74
C GLY A 149 -13.96 -15.16 -13.01
N ALA A 150 -15.09 -14.44 -12.87
CA ALA A 150 -15.13 -13.15 -12.18
C ALA A 150 -14.73 -13.27 -10.70
N ALA A 151 -15.17 -14.33 -10.03
CA ALA A 151 -14.86 -14.54 -8.63
C ALA A 151 -13.40 -14.96 -8.40
N THR A 152 -12.84 -15.81 -9.26
CA THR A 152 -11.42 -16.17 -9.21
C THR A 152 -10.56 -14.94 -9.46
N PHE A 153 -10.95 -14.07 -10.39
CA PHE A 153 -10.28 -12.79 -10.63
C PHE A 153 -10.34 -11.87 -9.40
N MET A 154 -11.50 -11.72 -8.76
CA MET A 154 -11.65 -10.92 -7.54
C MET A 154 -10.82 -11.47 -6.38
N ALA A 155 -10.78 -12.79 -6.20
CA ALA A 155 -9.97 -13.44 -5.18
C ALA A 155 -8.46 -13.25 -5.44
N LEU A 156 -8.02 -13.47 -6.68
CA LEU A 156 -6.63 -13.26 -7.08
C LEU A 156 -6.21 -11.80 -6.85
N ARG A 157 -7.06 -10.86 -7.26
CA ARG A 157 -6.86 -9.43 -7.06
C ARG A 157 -6.73 -9.07 -5.57
N ALA A 158 -7.64 -9.55 -4.72
CA ALA A 158 -7.62 -9.31 -3.28
C ALA A 158 -6.32 -9.82 -2.65
N ILE A 159 -5.90 -11.03 -3.02
CA ILE A 159 -4.65 -11.64 -2.56
C ILE A 159 -3.44 -10.80 -3.01
N LEU A 160 -3.37 -10.43 -4.29
CA LEU A 160 -2.28 -9.62 -4.83
C LEU A 160 -2.23 -8.24 -4.17
N SER A 161 -3.37 -7.58 -3.98
CA SER A 161 -3.52 -6.30 -3.29
C SER A 161 -2.94 -6.37 -1.87
N PHE A 162 -3.34 -7.39 -1.10
CA PHE A 162 -2.82 -7.63 0.24
C PHE A 162 -1.30 -7.86 0.24
N PHE A 163 -0.80 -8.75 -0.62
CA PHE A 163 0.64 -9.02 -0.72
C PHE A 163 1.44 -7.78 -1.12
N CYS A 164 0.94 -6.95 -2.04
CA CYS A 164 1.58 -5.69 -2.43
C CYS A 164 1.70 -4.74 -1.25
N VAL A 165 0.63 -4.53 -0.49
CA VAL A 165 0.64 -3.64 0.69
C VAL A 165 1.58 -4.18 1.76
N CYS A 166 1.48 -5.46 2.11
CA CYS A 166 2.32 -6.07 3.14
C CYS A 166 3.81 -6.09 2.75
N SER A 167 4.13 -6.42 1.50
CA SER A 167 5.53 -6.43 1.03
C SER A 167 6.12 -5.03 0.99
N ALA A 168 5.35 -4.03 0.55
CA ALA A 168 5.78 -2.64 0.55
C ALA A 168 6.02 -2.12 1.98
N ALA A 169 5.11 -2.40 2.91
CA ALA A 169 5.26 -2.04 4.31
C ALA A 169 6.48 -2.72 4.95
N ALA A 170 6.66 -4.03 4.72
CA ALA A 170 7.82 -4.77 5.20
C ALA A 170 9.14 -4.24 4.62
N ALA A 171 9.18 -3.94 3.31
CA ALA A 171 10.38 -3.40 2.67
C ALA A 171 10.76 -2.01 3.20
N VAL A 172 9.78 -1.15 3.51
CA VAL A 172 10.01 0.14 4.15
C VAL A 172 10.52 -0.05 5.57
N HIS A 173 9.90 -0.95 6.35
CA HIS A 173 10.31 -1.24 7.72
C HIS A 173 11.76 -1.77 7.80
N ASP A 174 12.11 -2.74 6.95
CA ASP A 174 13.47 -3.28 6.86
C ASP A 174 14.49 -2.20 6.47
N ALA A 175 14.11 -1.31 5.56
CA ALA A 175 14.97 -0.21 5.12
C ALA A 175 15.14 0.85 6.21
N ASP A 176 14.09 1.17 6.95
CA ASP A 176 14.17 2.09 8.10
C ASP A 176 15.01 1.49 9.23
N GLU A 177 14.84 0.22 9.57
CA GLU A 177 15.65 -0.41 10.62
C GLU A 177 17.16 -0.36 10.27
N LYS A 178 17.50 -0.62 9.00
CA LYS A 178 18.88 -0.49 8.51
C LYS A 178 19.38 0.96 8.56
N ALA A 179 18.55 1.93 8.20
CA ALA A 179 18.88 3.35 8.27
C ALA A 179 19.11 3.79 9.71
N LYS A 180 18.22 3.41 10.62
CA LYS A 180 18.33 3.68 12.05
C LYS A 180 19.63 3.11 12.63
N ARG A 181 19.97 1.87 12.30
CA ARG A 181 21.23 1.24 12.75
C ARG A 181 22.47 1.97 12.23
N CYS A 182 22.49 2.29 10.92
CA CYS A 182 23.58 3.06 10.33
C CYS A 182 23.74 4.44 10.99
N ASN A 183 22.63 5.10 11.25
CA ASN A 183 22.59 6.42 11.90
C ASN A 183 23.11 6.36 13.34
N GLU A 184 22.78 5.31 14.08
CA GLU A 184 23.25 5.10 15.45
C GLU A 184 24.75 4.80 15.50
N GLU A 185 25.27 3.98 14.58
CA GLU A 185 26.71 3.74 14.42
C GLU A 185 27.48 5.03 14.10
N MET A 186 26.98 5.84 13.17
CA MET A 186 27.59 7.13 12.83
C MET A 186 27.56 8.11 14.00
N TRP A 187 26.45 8.15 14.75
CA TRP A 187 26.33 8.99 15.93
C TRP A 187 27.36 8.60 17.00
N GLN A 188 27.49 7.31 17.31
CA GLN A 188 28.48 6.80 18.25
C GLN A 188 29.91 7.13 17.83
N ARG A 189 30.25 7.00 16.54
CA ARG A 189 31.57 7.37 16.02
C ARG A 189 31.84 8.87 16.12
N THR A 190 30.83 9.70 15.84
CA THR A 190 30.94 11.17 15.94
C THR A 190 31.18 11.61 17.38
N LEU A 191 30.44 11.02 18.34
CA LEU A 191 30.65 11.26 19.76
C LEU A 191 32.06 10.85 20.17
N SER A 192 32.47 9.63 19.81
CA SER A 192 33.81 9.09 20.12
C SER A 192 34.92 9.99 19.57
N ALA A 193 34.84 10.39 18.28
CA ALA A 193 35.79 11.30 17.66
C ALA A 193 35.82 12.68 18.33
N GLY A 194 34.66 13.21 18.77
CA GLY A 194 34.55 14.44 19.53
C GLY A 194 35.23 14.36 20.91
N PHE A 195 35.11 13.23 21.61
CA PHE A 195 35.83 12.97 22.85
C PHE A 195 37.35 12.86 22.63
N THR A 196 37.79 12.15 21.58
CA THR A 196 39.22 12.02 21.24
C THR A 196 39.85 13.36 20.82
N LEU A 197 39.10 14.23 20.13
CA LEU A 197 39.53 15.59 19.77
C LEU A 197 39.63 16.51 20.99
N LYS A 198 38.71 16.40 21.96
CA LYS A 198 38.83 17.09 23.25
C LYS A 198 40.04 16.60 24.06
N GLN A 199 40.29 15.29 24.09
CA GLN A 199 41.47 14.71 24.73
C GLN A 199 42.78 15.14 24.06
N LYS A 200 42.87 15.11 22.71
CA LYS A 200 44.04 15.61 21.98
C LYS A 200 44.26 17.11 22.20
N LYS A 201 43.21 17.93 22.23
CA LYS A 201 43.34 19.36 22.59
C LYS A 201 43.77 19.59 24.05
N LEU A 202 43.41 18.69 24.97
CA LEU A 202 43.84 18.74 26.37
C LEU A 202 45.28 18.21 26.58
N GLN A 203 45.83 17.42 25.65
CA GLN A 203 47.24 16.98 25.67
C GLN A 203 48.21 17.95 25.00
N PHE A 204 47.73 18.91 24.20
CA PHE A 204 48.57 19.91 23.52
C PHE A 204 48.60 21.29 24.19
N CYS A 205 47.96 21.45 25.36
CA CYS A 205 48.03 22.67 26.19
C CYS A 205 48.76 22.41 27.52
N SER A 206 49.86 21.66 27.47
CA SER A 206 50.82 21.55 28.58
C SER A 206 52.24 21.65 28.04
N PHE A 207 52.57 22.82 27.48
CA PHE A 207 53.93 23.35 27.37
C PHE A 207 53.85 24.88 27.49
#